data_AF-A0A1X7D512-F1
#
_entry.id   AF-A0A1X7D512-F1
#
_cell.length_a   1.000
_cell.length_b   1.000
_cell.length_c   1.000
_cell.angle_alpha   90.00
_cell.angle_beta   90.00
_cell.angle_gamma   90.00
#
_symmetry.space_group_name_H-M   'P 1'
#
loop_
_entity.id
_entity.type
_entity.pdbx_description
1 polymer ?
#
loop_
_entity_poly.entity_id
_entity_poly.type
_entity_poly.pdbx_seq_one_letter_code
_entity_poly.pdbx_strand_id
1 'polypeptide(L)'
;MFGWIKELLSQAKKRMQLEKEINPKSFQSMAKEISDLADACSQVCQPQENVLQRVERIKAEMEQLTTLTMQPEFKKLSTQRKLELRESLIQSREQILESMQTAPSPTKLLQ
;
A
#
# COMPACT_ATOMS: atom_id res chain seq x y z
N MET A 1 25.42 32.93 -11.96
CA MET A 1 26.07 31.69 -11.46
C MET A 1 25.29 30.93 -10.37
N PHE A 2 24.20 31.46 -9.80
CA PHE A 2 23.39 30.76 -8.76
C PHE A 2 22.26 29.86 -9.28
N GLY A 3 21.93 29.90 -10.58
CA GLY A 3 20.86 29.09 -11.18
C GLY A 3 21.18 27.59 -11.19
N TRP A 4 22.41 27.24 -11.56
CA TRP A 4 22.86 25.84 -11.62
C TRP A 4 22.88 25.15 -10.25
N ILE A 5 23.21 25.90 -9.18
CA ILE A 5 23.20 25.40 -7.80
C ILE A 5 21.76 25.14 -7.33
N LYS A 6 20.81 26.02 -7.67
CA LYS A 6 19.38 25.81 -7.38
C LYS A 6 18.81 24.60 -8.11
N GLU A 7 19.19 24.38 -9.37
CA GLU A 7 18.77 23.19 -10.12
C GLU A 7 19.31 21.91 -9.48
N LEU A 8 20.60 21.87 -9.13
CA LEU A 8 21.22 20.71 -8.46
C LEU A 8 20.53 20.39 -7.12
N LEU A 9 20.24 21.41 -6.32
CA LEU A 9 19.50 21.26 -5.07
C LEU A 9 18.06 20.78 -5.29
N SER A 10 17.37 21.26 -6.32
CA SER A 10 16.01 20.82 -6.65
C SER A 10 15.98 19.36 -7.10
N GLN A 11 16.98 18.93 -7.87
CA GLN A 11 17.13 17.55 -8.32
C GLN A 11 17.49 16.62 -7.14
N ALA A 12 18.40 17.05 -6.26
CA ALA A 12 18.71 16.34 -5.03
C ALA A 12 17.49 16.21 -4.11
N LYS A 13 16.69 17.27 -3.96
CA LYS A 13 15.46 17.24 -3.16
C LYS A 13 14.42 16.25 -3.73
N LYS A 14 14.26 16.20 -5.05
CA LYS A 14 13.41 15.21 -5.73
C LYS A 14 13.92 13.79 -5.50
N ARG A 15 15.24 13.56 -5.59
CA ARG A 15 15.86 12.26 -5.29
C ARG A 15 15.65 11.86 -3.83
N MET A 16 15.83 12.78 -2.89
CA MET A 16 15.59 12.53 -1.46
C MET A 16 14.12 12.22 -1.16
N GLN A 17 13.18 12.86 -1.85
CA GLN A 17 11.75 12.53 -1.72
C GLN A 17 11.47 11.13 -2.28
N LEU A 18 12.01 10.81 -3.46
CA LEU A 18 11.88 9.49 -4.06
C LEU A 18 12.44 8.40 -3.15
N GLU A 19 13.61 8.63 -2.52
CA GLU A 19 14.20 7.71 -1.55
C GLU A 19 13.33 7.51 -0.32
N LYS A 20 12.63 8.56 0.14
CA LYS A 20 11.67 8.42 1.24
C LYS A 20 10.46 7.58 0.83
N GLU A 21 10.00 7.68 -0.40
CA GLU A 21 8.85 6.93 -0.92
C GLU A 21 9.14 5.45 -1.20
N ILE A 22 10.40 5.12 -1.51
CA ILE A 22 10.85 3.75 -1.80
C ILE A 22 11.66 3.12 -0.66
N ASN A 23 11.69 3.74 0.52
CA ASN A 23 12.37 3.15 1.67
C ASN A 23 11.56 1.96 2.24
N PRO A 24 12.22 0.96 2.84
CA PRO A 24 11.55 -0.23 3.40
C PRO A 24 10.42 0.10 4.38
N LYS A 25 10.61 1.12 5.23
CA LYS A 25 9.61 1.52 6.23
C LYS A 25 8.32 2.04 5.59
N SER A 26 8.40 2.72 4.45
CA SER A 26 7.22 3.17 3.72
C SER A 26 6.41 1.98 3.21
N PHE A 27 7.07 0.92 2.72
CA PHE A 27 6.37 -0.31 2.31
C PHE A 27 5.72 -1.02 3.50
N GLN A 28 6.39 -1.07 4.65
CA GLN A 28 5.82 -1.64 5.88
C GLN A 28 4.58 -0.86 6.34
N SER A 29 4.62 0.48 6.29
CA SER A 29 3.46 1.32 6.59
C SER A 29 2.30 1.04 5.65
N MET A 30 2.56 1.02 4.33
CA MET A 30 1.52 0.74 3.33
C MET A 30 0.94 -0.67 3.48
N ALA A 31 1.79 -1.68 3.74
CA ALA A 31 1.35 -3.05 3.97
C ALA A 31 0.45 -3.17 5.20
N LYS A 32 0.79 -2.46 6.28
CA LYS A 32 -0.05 -2.37 7.47
C LYS A 32 -1.39 -1.69 7.17
N GLU A 33 -1.38 -0.54 6.50
CA GLU A 33 -2.61 0.17 6.14
C GLU A 33 -3.55 -0.68 5.28
N ILE A 34 -3.01 -1.41 4.30
CA ILE A 34 -3.79 -2.31 3.44
C ILE A 34 -4.38 -3.47 4.25
N SER A 35 -3.61 -4.04 5.18
CA SER A 35 -4.09 -5.10 6.06
C SER A 35 -5.23 -4.60 6.96
N ASP A 36 -5.04 -3.43 7.58
CA ASP A 36 -6.04 -2.79 8.45
C ASP A 36 -7.33 -2.45 7.64
N LEU A 37 -7.20 -2.03 6.38
CA LEU A 37 -8.34 -1.80 5.48
C LEU A 37 -9.05 -3.09 5.08
N ALA A 38 -8.31 -4.17 4.81
CA ALA A 38 -8.89 -5.47 4.48
C ALA A 38 -9.69 -6.01 5.68
N ASP A 39 -9.16 -5.87 6.90
CA ASP A 39 -9.86 -6.21 8.14
C ASP A 39 -11.13 -5.38 8.29
N ALA A 40 -11.08 -4.05 8.11
CA ALA A 40 -12.25 -3.19 8.17
C ALA A 40 -13.31 -3.56 7.11
N CYS A 41 -12.87 -3.90 5.89
CA CYS A 41 -13.74 -4.33 4.80
C CYS A 41 -14.49 -5.63 5.16
N SER A 42 -13.83 -6.58 5.83
CA SER A 42 -14.46 -7.82 6.29
C SER A 42 -15.58 -7.61 7.32
N GLN A 43 -15.48 -6.54 8.12
CA GLN A 43 -16.45 -6.22 9.16
C GLN A 43 -17.69 -5.50 8.61
N VAL A 44 -17.52 -4.72 7.53
CA VAL A 44 -18.60 -3.93 6.91
C VAL A 44 -19.31 -4.72 5.81
N CYS A 45 -18.59 -5.57 5.08
CA CYS A 45 -19.20 -6.44 4.08
C CYS A 45 -19.98 -7.57 4.76
N GLN A 46 -21.08 -8.00 4.15
CA GLN A 46 -21.77 -9.21 4.61
C GLN A 46 -20.78 -10.40 4.58
N PRO A 47 -20.74 -11.23 5.63
CA PRO A 47 -19.79 -12.33 5.74
C PRO A 47 -20.13 -13.42 4.72
N GLN A 48 -19.64 -13.24 3.50
CA GLN A 48 -19.56 -14.27 2.48
C GLN A 48 -18.18 -14.93 2.60
N GLU A 49 -18.12 -16.26 2.52
CA GLU A 49 -16.85 -17.01 2.67
C GLU A 49 -15.76 -16.50 1.71
N ASN A 50 -16.14 -16.04 0.50
CA ASN A 50 -15.18 -15.51 -0.47
C ASN A 50 -14.53 -14.18 -0.04
N VAL A 51 -15.24 -13.32 0.70
CA VAL A 51 -14.71 -12.04 1.19
C VAL A 51 -13.67 -12.31 2.26
N LEU A 52 -13.99 -13.20 3.21
CA LEU A 52 -13.07 -13.58 4.29
C LEU A 52 -11.79 -14.22 3.74
N GLN A 53 -11.92 -15.16 2.79
CA GLN A 53 -10.76 -15.78 2.12
C GLN A 53 -9.89 -14.74 1.39
N ARG A 54 -10.52 -13.77 0.72
CA ARG A 54 -9.80 -12.71 0.03
C ARG A 54 -9.04 -11.80 1.01
N VAL A 55 -9.66 -11.45 2.14
CA VAL A 55 -9.05 -10.64 3.20
C VAL A 55 -7.83 -11.35 3.81
N GLU A 56 -7.98 -12.63 4.15
CA GLU A 56 -6.86 -13.41 4.70
C GLU A 56 -5.70 -13.55 3.71
N ARG A 57 -6.00 -13.73 2.41
CA ARG A 57 -4.96 -13.74 1.37
C ARG A 57 -4.22 -12.40 1.29
N ILE A 58 -4.95 -11.27 1.30
CA ILE A 58 -4.34 -9.93 1.28
C ILE A 58 -3.41 -9.75 2.49
N LYS A 59 -3.86 -10.13 3.68
CA LYS A 59 -3.06 -10.02 4.91
C LYS A 59 -1.78 -10.85 4.83
N ALA A 60 -1.88 -12.09 4.34
CA ALA A 60 -0.72 -12.95 4.12
C ALA A 60 0.27 -12.33 3.12
N GLU A 61 -0.22 -11.76 2.00
CA GLU A 61 0.62 -11.07 1.02
C GLU A 61 1.32 -9.83 1.64
N MET A 62 0.62 -9.05 2.48
CA MET A 62 1.18 -7.88 3.15
C MET A 62 2.21 -8.25 4.23
N GLU A 63 2.02 -9.37 4.93
CA GLU A 63 3.00 -9.93 5.86
C GLU A 63 4.25 -10.42 5.13
N GLN A 64 4.08 -11.11 4.00
CA GLN A 64 5.20 -11.52 3.15
C GLN A 64 5.99 -10.31 2.63
N LEU A 65 5.29 -9.26 2.18
CA LEU A 65 5.92 -8.02 1.78
C LEU A 65 6.69 -7.37 2.94
N THR A 66 6.09 -7.31 4.13
CA THR A 66 6.74 -6.78 5.33
C THR A 66 8.03 -7.54 5.62
N THR A 67 7.97 -8.87 5.60
CA THR A 67 9.15 -9.75 5.78
C THR A 67 10.21 -9.47 4.71
N LEU A 68 9.80 -9.40 3.45
CA LEU A 68 10.70 -9.12 2.32
C LEU A 68 11.39 -7.76 2.47
N THR A 69 10.71 -6.71 2.94
CA THR A 69 11.32 -5.39 3.15
C THR A 69 12.41 -5.38 4.22
N MET A 70 12.41 -6.36 5.13
CA MET A 70 13.45 -6.51 6.16
C MET A 70 14.71 -7.19 5.61
N GLN A 71 14.62 -7.85 4.46
CA GLN A 71 15.72 -8.59 3.86
C GLN A 71 16.73 -7.65 3.16
N PRO A 72 18.04 -7.94 3.20
CA PRO A 72 19.07 -7.20 2.47
C PRO A 72 18.81 -7.11 0.95
N GLU A 73 18.19 -8.15 0.39
CA GLU A 73 17.81 -8.29 -1.01
C GLU A 73 16.86 -7.17 -1.45
N PHE A 74 15.95 -6.76 -0.57
CA PHE A 74 15.03 -5.67 -0.85
C PHE A 74 15.75 -4.34 -1.07
N LYS A 75 16.80 -4.08 -0.28
CA LYS A 75 17.60 -2.86 -0.44
C LYS A 75 18.30 -2.83 -1.81
N LYS A 76 18.68 -4.01 -2.33
CA LYS A 76 19.32 -4.19 -3.64
C LYS A 76 18.36 -4.09 -4.82
N LEU A 77 17.04 -4.10 -4.60
CA LEU A 77 16.07 -3.89 -5.68
C LEU A 77 16.30 -2.54 -6.35
N SER A 78 16.17 -2.53 -7.67
CA SER A 78 16.24 -1.31 -8.46
C SER A 78 15.16 -0.32 -8.02
N THR A 79 15.44 0.98 -8.16
CA THR A 79 14.46 2.03 -7.89
C THR A 79 13.16 1.82 -8.66
N GLN A 80 13.27 1.45 -9.95
CA GLN A 80 12.12 1.14 -10.80
C GLN A 80 11.26 0.02 -10.21
N ARG A 81 11.87 -1.08 -9.76
CA ARG A 81 11.12 -2.20 -9.18
C ARG A 81 10.41 -1.83 -7.88
N LYS A 82 11.03 -0.97 -7.07
CA LYS A 82 10.39 -0.44 -5.85
C LYS A 82 9.21 0.46 -6.21
N LEU A 83 9.32 1.30 -7.23
CA LEU A 83 8.22 2.15 -7.70
C LEU A 83 7.04 1.31 -8.23
N GLU A 84 7.29 0.27 -9.01
CA GLU A 84 6.25 -0.67 -9.48
C GLU A 84 5.52 -1.35 -8.32
N LEU A 85 6.27 -1.78 -7.31
CA LEU A 85 5.71 -2.39 -6.11
C LEU A 85 4.82 -1.41 -5.34
N ARG A 86 5.27 -0.15 -5.22
CA ARG A 86 4.48 0.91 -4.58
C ARG A 86 3.18 1.18 -5.33
N GLU A 87 3.24 1.28 -6.65
CA GLU A 87 2.07 1.48 -7.50
C GLU A 87 1.05 0.33 -7.33
N SER A 88 1.53 -0.91 -7.29
CA SER A 88 0.68 -2.08 -7.06
C SER A 88 -0.02 -2.04 -5.70
N LEU A 89 0.65 -1.52 -4.65
CA LEU A 89 0.04 -1.35 -3.33
C LEU A 89 -1.02 -0.25 -3.31
N ILE A 90 -0.78 0.86 -4.03
CA ILE A 90 -1.78 1.94 -4.17
C ILE A 90 -3.04 1.40 -4.85
N GLN A 91 -2.88 0.66 -5.95
CA GLN A 91 -4.01 0.06 -6.66
C GLN A 91 -4.75 -0.96 -5.80
N SER A 92 -4.04 -1.79 -5.03
CA SER A 92 -4.64 -2.73 -4.09
C SER A 92 -5.49 -2.01 -3.02
N ARG A 93 -4.96 -0.92 -2.45
CA ARG A 93 -5.68 -0.07 -1.49
C ARG A 93 -6.96 0.51 -2.08
N GLU A 94 -6.90 1.04 -3.29
CA GLU A 94 -8.06 1.62 -4.00
C GLU A 94 -9.15 0.57 -4.22
N GLN A 95 -8.79 -0.63 -4.69
CA GLN A 95 -9.73 -1.73 -4.90
C GLN A 95 -10.45 -2.16 -3.61
N ILE A 96 -9.76 -2.16 -2.46
CA ILE A 96 -10.38 -2.48 -1.16
C ILE A 96 -11.40 -1.39 -0.80
N LEU A 97 -11.04 -0.11 -0.96
CA LEU A 97 -11.93 1.01 -0.67
C LEU A 97 -13.17 1.04 -1.57
N GLU A 98 -13.03 0.70 -2.85
CA GLU A 98 -14.15 0.55 -3.79
C GLU A 98 -15.08 -0.60 -3.36
N SER A 99 -14.50 -1.71 -2.90
CA SER A 99 -15.27 -2.86 -2.38
C SER A 99 -16.06 -2.49 -1.12
N MET A 100 -15.49 -1.64 -0.25
CA MET A 100 -16.20 -1.14 0.94
C MET A 100 -17.36 -0.20 0.59
N GLN A 101 -17.21 0.66 -0.42
CA GLN A 101 -18.26 1.62 -0.85
C GLN A 101 -19.44 0.93 -1.53
N THR A 102 -19.20 -0.21 -2.17
CA THR A 102 -20.23 -1.00 -2.85
C THR A 102 -20.95 -1.98 -1.92
N ALA A 103 -20.49 -2.13 -0.66
CA ALA A 103 -21.17 -2.92 0.34
C ALA A 103 -22.57 -2.35 0.64
N PRO A 104 -23.63 -3.18 0.69
CA PRO A 104 -24.97 -2.70 0.96
C PRO A 104 -25.02 -2.01 2.32
N SER A 105 -25.53 -0.78 2.35
CA SER A 105 -25.61 0.00 3.58
C SER A 105 -26.46 -0.73 4.64
N PRO A 106 -26.09 -0.66 5.94
CA PRO A 106 -26.85 -1.29 7.04
C PRO A 106 -28.30 -0.78 7.18
N THR A 107 -28.67 0.28 6.45
CA THR A 107 -29.96 0.97 6.56
C THR A 107 -31.16 0.14 6.07
N LYS A 108 -30.96 -1.06 5.49
CA LYS A 108 -32.07 -1.91 5.01
C LYS A 108 -32.66 -2.88 6.05
N LEU A 109 -32.17 -2.91 7.29
CA LEU A 109 -32.70 -3.79 8.34
C LEU A 109 -33.66 -3.10 9.33
N LEU A 110 -34.07 -1.85 9.08
CA LEU A 110 -34.97 -1.09 9.95
C LEU A 110 -36.20 -0.53 9.22
N GLN A 111 -36.81 -1.29 8.30
CA GLN A 111 -38.11 -0.95 7.72
C GLN A 111 -39.14 -2.05 7.95
#